data_AF-A0A9W9KS31-F1
#
_entry.id   AF-A0A9W9KS31-F1
#
_cell.length_a   1.000
_cell.length_b   1.000
_cell.length_c   1.000
_cell.angle_alpha   90.00
_cell.angle_beta   90.00
_cell.angle_gamma   90.00
#
_symmetry.space_group_name_H-M   'P 1'
#
loop_
_entity.id
_entity.type
_entity.pdbx_description
1 polymer ?
#
loop_
_entity_poly.entity_id
_entity_poly.type
_entity_poly.pdbx_seq_one_letter_code
_entity_poly.pdbx_strand_id
1 'polypeptide(L)'
;MHSKLLLSLPFILPLVSAICPGYNYAFFHVNGWIYTADDSCKIVATGYCDNLCECREWGCSPAHSVDKVLVNGLWYYCRADSGAGTCGATGNQIANRPPESCCRNDGKRNYEEGLISRRHANAIGQTNALLERHEEEYADAEKNGHDTTKLRRRQLGEMEEQMKREEEAAALGDE
;
A
#
# COMPACT_ATOMS: atom_id res chain seq x y z
N MET A 1 36.57 -13.83 -36.24
CA MET A 1 35.27 -14.34 -35.78
C MET A 1 35.29 -14.31 -34.25
N HIS A 2 34.72 -13.29 -33.61
CA HIS A 2 34.66 -13.20 -32.15
C HIS A 2 33.19 -13.31 -31.71
N SER A 3 32.83 -14.50 -31.25
CA SER A 3 31.50 -14.80 -30.72
C SER A 3 31.41 -14.23 -29.30
N LYS A 4 30.57 -13.21 -29.10
CA LYS A 4 30.25 -12.68 -27.78
C LYS A 4 29.17 -13.55 -27.17
N LEU A 5 29.58 -14.46 -26.28
CA LEU A 5 28.69 -15.19 -25.40
C LEU A 5 28.12 -14.19 -24.37
N LEU A 6 26.89 -13.73 -24.61
CA LEU A 6 26.14 -12.96 -23.63
C LEU A 6 25.65 -13.92 -22.55
N LEU A 7 26.37 -13.97 -21.42
CA LEU A 7 25.85 -14.54 -20.18
C LEU A 7 24.70 -13.65 -19.72
N SER A 8 23.47 -14.07 -19.98
CA SER A 8 22.27 -13.56 -19.32
C SER A 8 22.25 -14.09 -17.89
N LEU A 9 22.78 -13.29 -16.96
CA LEU A 9 22.55 -13.50 -15.53
C LEU A 9 21.04 -13.37 -15.27
N PRO A 10 20.36 -14.37 -14.68
CA PRO A 10 19.03 -14.16 -14.15
C PRO A 10 19.17 -13.15 -13.02
N PHE A 11 18.63 -11.95 -13.22
CA PHE A 11 18.42 -11.00 -12.15
C PHE A 11 17.43 -11.67 -11.19
N ILE A 12 17.94 -12.25 -10.11
CA ILE A 12 17.13 -12.58 -8.93
C ILE A 12 16.76 -11.21 -8.36
N LEU A 13 15.70 -10.61 -8.89
CA LEU A 13 15.05 -9.52 -8.21
C LEU A 13 14.71 -10.08 -6.82
N PRO A 14 15.22 -9.50 -5.72
CA PRO A 14 14.62 -9.81 -4.42
C PRO A 14 13.14 -9.56 -4.63
N LEU A 15 12.28 -10.51 -4.22
CA LEU A 15 10.85 -10.21 -4.09
C LEU A 15 10.83 -8.89 -3.35
N VAL A 16 10.50 -7.81 -4.05
CA VAL A 16 10.54 -6.47 -3.49
C VAL A 16 9.67 -6.62 -2.26
N SER A 17 10.28 -6.45 -1.09
CA SER A 17 9.57 -6.48 0.17
C SER A 17 8.61 -5.31 0.06
N ALA A 18 7.42 -5.58 -0.48
CA ALA A 18 6.40 -4.57 -0.62
C ALA A 18 6.14 -4.12 0.81
N ILE A 19 6.39 -2.84 1.08
CA ILE A 19 6.34 -2.28 2.43
C ILE A 19 4.99 -2.63 3.07
N CYS A 20 3.94 -2.55 2.25
CA CYS A 20 2.57 -2.88 2.57
C CYS A 20 1.97 -3.67 1.41
N PRO A 21 2.08 -5.01 1.38
CA PRO A 21 1.64 -5.79 0.24
C PRO A 21 0.12 -5.68 0.04
N GLY A 22 -0.29 -5.28 -1.16
CA GLY A 22 -1.71 -5.07 -1.50
C GLY A 22 -2.29 -3.70 -1.09
N TYR A 23 -1.48 -2.83 -0.47
CA TYR A 23 -1.82 -1.46 -0.15
C TYR A 23 -1.23 -0.47 -1.15
N ASN A 24 -1.74 0.77 -1.17
CA ASN A 24 -1.20 1.81 -2.04
C ASN A 24 -0.04 2.57 -1.39
N TYR A 25 -0.16 2.83 -0.08
CA TYR A 25 0.78 3.67 0.64
C TYR A 25 1.13 3.10 2.00
N ALA A 26 2.25 3.57 2.52
CA ALA A 26 2.79 3.26 3.82
C ALA A 26 3.00 4.57 4.59
N PHE A 27 2.54 4.62 5.84
CA PHE A 27 2.69 5.76 6.72
C PHE A 27 3.80 5.52 7.74
N PHE A 28 4.63 6.53 7.97
CA PHE A 28 5.73 6.51 8.93
C PHE A 28 5.73 7.76 9.77
N HIS A 29 5.99 7.58 11.06
CA HIS A 29 6.32 8.65 11.97
C HIS A 29 7.75 8.46 12.51
N VAL A 30 8.64 9.41 12.21
CA VAL A 30 10.06 9.33 12.51
C VAL A 30 10.53 10.64 13.13
N ASN A 31 10.85 10.63 14.43
CA ASN A 31 11.41 11.78 15.15
C ASN A 31 10.58 13.07 14.98
N GLY A 32 9.25 12.98 15.03
CA GLY A 32 8.33 14.10 14.83
C GLY A 32 8.03 14.44 13.36
N TRP A 33 8.76 13.84 12.42
CA TRP A 33 8.47 13.96 10.99
C TRP A 33 7.55 12.84 10.52
N ILE A 34 6.66 13.21 9.61
CA ILE A 34 5.64 12.34 9.05
C ILE A 34 5.95 12.08 7.60
N TYR A 35 5.83 10.84 7.17
CA TYR A 35 6.07 10.43 5.80
C TYR A 35 4.96 9.52 5.31
N THR A 36 4.53 9.75 4.09
CA THR A 36 3.73 8.80 3.31
C THR A 36 4.57 8.39 2.11
N ALA A 37 4.79 7.09 1.95
CA ALA A 37 5.51 6.54 0.82
C ALA A 37 4.62 5.57 0.03
N ASP A 38 4.87 5.47 -1.26
CA ASP A 38 4.25 4.42 -2.08
C ASP A 38 4.91 3.05 -1.84
N ASP A 39 4.36 2.02 -2.48
CA ASP A 39 4.84 0.64 -2.45
C ASP A 39 6.28 0.48 -2.98
N SER A 40 6.79 1.46 -3.72
CA SER A 40 8.16 1.54 -4.24
C SER A 40 9.15 2.24 -3.28
N CYS A 41 8.75 2.53 -2.04
CA CYS A 41 9.53 3.28 -1.05
C CYS A 41 9.83 4.73 -1.42
N LYS A 42 9.09 5.29 -2.38
CA LYS A 42 9.23 6.70 -2.73
C LYS A 42 8.29 7.52 -1.85
N ILE A 43 8.87 8.52 -1.18
CA ILE A 43 8.11 9.46 -0.35
C ILE A 43 7.25 10.33 -1.28
N VAL A 44 5.94 10.29 -1.09
CA VAL A 44 4.94 11.07 -1.86
C VAL A 44 4.36 12.23 -1.06
N ALA A 45 4.40 12.15 0.27
CA ALA A 45 4.07 13.25 1.16
C ALA A 45 5.02 13.25 2.37
N THR A 46 5.40 14.43 2.82
CA THR A 46 6.25 14.62 4.02
C THR A 46 5.83 15.88 4.73
N GLY A 47 5.93 15.90 6.06
CA GLY A 47 5.61 17.08 6.83
C GLY A 47 5.96 16.94 8.31
N TYR A 48 5.67 18.01 9.02
CA TYR A 48 5.78 18.10 10.47
C TYR A 48 4.43 18.57 11.00
N CYS A 49 3.91 17.88 12.01
CA CYS A 49 2.61 18.19 12.59
C CYS A 49 2.64 18.00 14.10
N ASP A 50 2.35 19.06 14.85
CA ASP A 50 2.23 19.00 16.31
C ASP A 50 1.00 18.16 16.73
N ASN A 51 -0.10 18.29 15.98
CA ASN A 51 -1.30 17.49 16.13
C ASN A 51 -1.69 16.87 14.78
N LEU A 52 -1.34 15.59 14.61
CA LEU A 52 -1.66 14.80 13.41
C LEU A 52 -3.11 14.91 12.94
N CYS A 53 -4.04 15.17 13.86
CA CYS A 53 -5.47 15.13 13.60
C CYS A 53 -6.01 16.47 13.07
N GLU A 54 -5.20 17.53 13.16
CA GLU A 54 -5.48 18.84 12.59
C GLU A 54 -4.72 19.07 11.28
N CYS A 55 -3.87 18.11 10.89
CA CYS A 55 -3.15 18.19 9.64
C CYS A 55 -4.06 17.99 8.43
N ARG A 56 -3.72 18.65 7.33
CA ARG A 56 -4.51 18.57 6.09
C ARG A 56 -4.29 17.25 5.36
N GLU A 57 -3.05 16.76 5.35
CA GLU A 57 -2.65 15.58 4.59
C GLU A 57 -2.84 14.26 5.36
N TRP A 58 -3.13 14.32 6.65
CA TRP A 58 -3.27 13.15 7.53
C TRP A 58 -4.49 13.32 8.43
N GLY A 59 -5.15 12.22 8.77
CA GLY A 59 -6.18 12.21 9.80
C GLY A 59 -5.92 11.11 10.82
N CYS A 60 -6.52 11.27 12.00
CA CYS A 60 -6.38 10.33 13.09
C CYS A 60 -7.68 9.60 13.43
N SER A 61 -7.50 8.41 14.00
CA SER A 61 -8.49 7.77 14.83
C SER A 61 -8.66 8.54 16.16
N PRO A 62 -9.75 8.29 16.91
CA PRO A 62 -9.90 8.78 18.28
C PRO A 62 -8.77 8.37 19.25
N ALA A 63 -7.98 7.35 18.91
CA ALA A 63 -6.82 6.91 19.68
C ALA A 63 -5.52 7.67 19.32
N HIS A 64 -5.60 8.73 18.52
CA HIS A 64 -4.47 9.53 18.03
C HIS A 64 -3.46 8.76 17.16
N SER A 65 -3.85 7.61 16.60
CA SER A 65 -3.10 6.95 15.53
C SER A 65 -3.57 7.45 14.17
N VAL A 66 -2.68 7.54 13.17
CA VAL A 66 -3.10 7.88 11.81
C VAL A 66 -3.97 6.77 11.24
N ASP A 67 -5.19 7.12 10.81
CA ASP A 67 -6.17 6.23 10.21
C ASP A 67 -6.52 6.62 8.77
N LYS A 68 -6.03 7.77 8.28
CA LYS A 68 -6.18 8.17 6.89
C LYS A 68 -5.06 9.09 6.40
N VAL A 69 -4.75 8.98 5.11
CA VAL A 69 -3.85 9.91 4.41
C VAL A 69 -4.53 10.47 3.17
N LEU A 70 -4.23 11.72 2.83
CA LEU A 70 -4.65 12.38 1.61
C LEU A 70 -3.47 12.44 0.65
N VAL A 71 -3.55 11.70 -0.45
CA VAL A 71 -2.50 11.68 -1.48
C VAL A 71 -3.14 12.04 -2.82
N ASN A 72 -2.59 13.05 -3.50
CA ASN A 72 -3.09 13.54 -4.78
C ASN A 72 -4.60 13.86 -4.77
N GLY A 73 -5.11 14.36 -3.65
CA GLY A 73 -6.53 14.73 -3.51
C GLY A 73 -7.48 13.55 -3.28
N LEU A 74 -6.97 12.33 -3.08
CA LEU A 74 -7.77 11.15 -2.73
C LEU A 74 -7.44 10.67 -1.31
N TRP A 75 -8.47 10.22 -0.61
CA TRP A 75 -8.34 9.64 0.72
C TRP A 75 -7.99 8.16 0.67
N TYR A 76 -7.11 7.76 1.56
CA TYR A 76 -6.71 6.38 1.78
C TYR A 76 -6.89 6.07 3.25
N TYR A 77 -7.61 5.00 3.56
CA TYR A 77 -7.81 4.51 4.91
C TYR A 77 -6.62 3.65 5.33
N CYS A 78 -6.09 3.89 6.53
CA CYS A 78 -4.90 3.27 7.07
C CYS A 78 -5.21 2.32 8.21
N ARG A 79 -4.55 1.16 8.21
CA ARG A 79 -4.62 0.16 9.27
C ARG A 79 -3.25 -0.48 9.51
N ALA A 80 -3.04 -1.04 10.69
CA ALA A 80 -1.86 -1.86 10.94
C ALA A 80 -1.96 -3.14 10.09
N ASP A 81 -0.85 -3.56 9.50
CA ASP A 81 -0.73 -4.82 8.76
C ASP A 81 0.42 -5.64 9.36
N SER A 82 0.14 -6.86 9.81
CA SER A 82 1.18 -7.76 10.35
C SER A 82 2.13 -8.26 9.27
N GLY A 83 1.67 -8.26 8.01
CA GLY A 83 2.48 -8.58 6.83
C GLY A 83 3.31 -7.42 6.29
N ALA A 84 3.40 -6.31 7.02
CA ALA A 84 4.18 -5.15 6.61
C ALA A 84 5.69 -5.45 6.59
N GLY A 85 6.33 -5.08 5.50
CA GLY A 85 7.77 -5.17 5.32
C GLY A 85 8.49 -3.92 5.79
N THR A 86 9.69 -3.71 5.25
CA THR A 86 10.47 -2.49 5.48
C THR A 86 10.96 -1.96 4.15
N CYS A 87 11.11 -0.64 4.04
CA CYS A 87 11.94 -0.11 2.97
C CYS A 87 13.37 -0.62 3.12
N GLY A 88 13.98 -1.11 2.05
CA GLY A 88 15.40 -1.49 2.07
C GLY A 88 16.32 -0.29 2.29
N ALA A 89 17.59 -0.44 1.94
CA ALA A 89 18.55 0.67 1.95
C ALA A 89 18.26 1.67 0.81
N THR A 90 17.29 2.55 1.04
CA THR A 90 16.81 3.56 0.08
C THR A 90 17.52 4.91 0.20
N GLY A 91 18.37 5.08 1.24
CA GLY A 91 19.07 6.34 1.53
C GLY A 91 18.16 7.47 2.01
N ASN A 92 16.88 7.20 2.27
CA ASN A 92 15.91 8.17 2.80
C ASN A 92 15.62 7.90 4.30
N GLN A 93 14.80 8.74 4.90
CA GLN A 93 14.52 8.76 6.34
C GLN A 93 13.72 7.53 6.82
N ILE A 94 13.05 6.82 5.89
CA ILE A 94 12.25 5.62 6.16
C ILE A 94 13.03 4.32 5.89
N ALA A 95 14.31 4.41 5.51
CA ALA A 95 15.15 3.25 5.21
C ALA A 95 15.24 2.30 6.42
N ASN A 96 15.05 1.00 6.14
CA ASN A 96 15.05 -0.11 7.09
C ASN A 96 14.05 0.04 8.25
N ARG A 97 12.99 0.83 8.07
CA ARG A 97 11.93 0.98 9.06
C ARG A 97 10.65 0.29 8.58
N PRO A 98 9.93 -0.41 9.48
CA PRO A 98 8.57 -0.82 9.18
C PRO A 98 7.66 0.41 9.19
N PRO A 99 6.60 0.42 8.37
CA PRO A 99 5.56 1.43 8.48
C PRO A 99 4.80 1.26 9.79
N GLU A 100 4.22 2.35 10.27
CA GLU A 100 3.28 2.30 11.39
C GLU A 100 1.90 1.81 10.91
N SER A 101 1.51 2.18 9.70
CA SER A 101 0.27 1.70 9.08
C SER A 101 0.37 1.63 7.57
N CYS A 102 -0.42 0.74 6.99
CA CYS A 102 -0.59 0.55 5.57
C CYS A 102 -1.94 1.12 5.13
N CYS A 103 -1.94 1.85 4.02
CA CYS A 103 -3.07 2.66 3.58
C CYS A 103 -3.57 2.26 2.20
N ARG A 104 -4.88 2.05 2.09
CA ARG A 104 -5.56 1.67 0.83
C ARG A 104 -6.66 2.68 0.51
N ASN A 105 -6.93 2.85 -0.78
CA ASN A 105 -7.90 3.83 -1.27
C ASN A 105 -9.26 3.66 -0.58
N ASP A 106 -9.77 4.75 0.00
CA ASP A 106 -11.09 4.81 0.61
C ASP A 106 -12.13 5.14 -0.46
N GLY A 107 -12.43 4.14 -1.29
CA GLY A 107 -13.33 4.31 -2.44
C GLY A 107 -14.72 4.82 -2.04
N LYS A 108 -15.22 4.40 -0.87
CA LYS A 108 -16.52 4.85 -0.36
C LYS A 108 -16.49 6.35 -0.08
N ARG A 109 -15.54 6.82 0.73
CA ARG A 109 -15.43 8.23 1.06
C ARG A 109 -15.14 9.08 -0.17
N ASN A 110 -14.21 8.65 -1.02
CA ASN A 110 -13.86 9.38 -2.23
C ASN A 110 -15.07 9.53 -3.16
N TYR A 111 -15.97 8.55 -3.22
CA TYR A 111 -17.23 8.68 -3.94
C TYR A 111 -18.19 9.66 -3.26
N GLU A 112 -18.37 9.56 -1.94
CA GLU A 112 -19.25 10.44 -1.18
C GLU A 112 -18.82 11.92 -1.25
N GLU A 113 -17.52 12.18 -1.34
CA GLU A 113 -16.94 13.52 -1.54
C GLU A 113 -16.90 13.95 -3.03
N GLY A 114 -17.37 13.11 -3.96
CA GLY A 114 -17.43 13.44 -5.39
C GLY A 114 -16.07 13.45 -6.10
N LEU A 115 -15.06 12.80 -5.52
CA LEU A 115 -13.68 12.75 -6.03
C LEU A 115 -13.47 11.66 -7.08
N ILE A 116 -14.30 10.61 -7.06
CA ILE A 116 -14.26 9.50 -8.01
C ILE A 116 -15.67 9.09 -8.45
N SER A 117 -15.73 8.38 -9.57
CA SER A 117 -16.96 7.80 -10.10
C SER A 117 -17.45 6.63 -9.23
N ARG A 118 -18.75 6.32 -9.30
CA ARG A 118 -19.32 5.13 -8.64
C ARG A 118 -18.67 3.85 -9.15
N ARG A 119 -18.42 3.77 -10.46
CA ARG A 119 -17.73 2.62 -11.08
C ARG A 119 -16.36 2.40 -10.46
N HIS A 120 -15.56 3.46 -10.31
CA HIS A 120 -14.23 3.39 -9.70
C HIS A 120 -14.33 3.01 -8.21
N ALA A 121 -15.25 3.61 -7.46
CA ALA A 121 -15.48 3.28 -6.06
C ALA A 121 -15.85 1.80 -5.82
N ASN A 122 -16.67 1.23 -6.70
CA ASN A 122 -17.03 -0.19 -6.65
C ASN A 122 -15.83 -1.10 -6.92
N ALA A 123 -14.97 -0.75 -7.88
CA ALA A 123 -13.74 -1.51 -8.15
C ALA A 123 -12.80 -1.49 -6.94
N ILE A 124 -12.58 -0.31 -6.34
CA ILE A 124 -11.81 -0.17 -5.09
C ILE A 124 -12.42 -1.03 -3.98
N GLY A 125 -13.74 -1.04 -3.83
CA GLY A 125 -14.43 -1.88 -2.85
C GLY A 125 -14.17 -3.38 -3.03
N GLN A 126 -14.12 -3.87 -4.27
CA GLN A 126 -13.83 -5.28 -4.57
C GLN A 126 -12.40 -5.65 -4.18
N THR A 127 -11.45 -4.77 -4.45
CA THR A 127 -10.05 -4.99 -4.10
C THR A 127 -9.81 -4.89 -2.59
N ASN A 128 -10.47 -3.96 -1.91
CA ASN A 128 -10.41 -3.86 -0.45
C ASN A 128 -10.95 -5.15 0.21
N ALA A 129 -12.04 -5.70 -0.33
CA ALA A 129 -12.58 -6.98 0.13
C ALA A 129 -11.66 -8.18 -0.18
N LEU A 130 -10.87 -8.12 -1.27
CA LEU A 130 -9.84 -9.14 -1.55
C LEU A 130 -8.70 -9.03 -0.53
N LEU A 131 -8.23 -7.82 -0.25
CA LEU A 131 -7.15 -7.57 0.71
C LEU A 131 -7.52 -8.05 2.12
N GLU A 132 -8.75 -7.81 2.56
CA GLU A 132 -9.25 -8.31 3.85
C GLU A 132 -9.23 -9.85 3.91
N ARG A 133 -9.66 -10.53 2.84
CA ARG A 133 -9.53 -12.00 2.77
C ARG A 133 -8.07 -12.44 2.82
N HIS A 134 -7.16 -11.72 2.15
CA HIS A 134 -5.74 -12.05 2.16
C HIS A 134 -5.12 -11.94 3.54
N GLU A 135 -5.51 -10.94 4.33
CA GLU A 135 -5.08 -10.77 5.72
C GLU A 135 -5.56 -11.93 6.59
N GLU A 136 -6.84 -12.31 6.48
CA GLU A 136 -7.40 -13.45 7.21
C GLU A 136 -6.69 -14.77 6.86
N GLU A 137 -6.50 -15.03 5.56
CA GLU A 137 -5.77 -16.20 5.08
C GLU A 137 -4.32 -16.24 5.57
N TYR A 138 -3.65 -15.09 5.59
CA TYR A 138 -2.25 -15.00 6.03
C TYR A 138 -2.13 -15.26 7.53
N ALA A 139 -3.00 -14.64 8.33
CA ALA A 139 -3.03 -14.85 9.78
C ALA A 139 -3.34 -16.32 10.14
N ASP A 140 -4.26 -16.97 9.41
CA ASP A 140 -4.53 -18.39 9.60
C ASP A 140 -3.33 -19.26 9.19
N ALA A 141 -2.69 -18.95 8.06
CA ALA A 141 -1.50 -19.65 7.61
C ALA A 141 -0.32 -19.55 8.60
N GLU A 142 -0.08 -18.36 9.17
CA GLU A 142 0.93 -18.16 10.23
C GLU A 142 0.61 -19.00 11.47
N LYS A 143 -0.64 -18.96 11.92
CA LYS A 143 -1.09 -19.69 13.10
C LYS A 143 -0.96 -21.21 12.94
N ASN A 144 -1.21 -21.72 11.74
CA ASN A 144 -1.21 -23.15 11.45
C ASN A 144 0.14 -23.66 10.89
N GLY A 145 1.16 -22.79 10.77
CA GLY A 145 2.49 -23.16 10.28
C GLY A 145 2.52 -23.52 8.79
N HIS A 146 1.62 -22.95 7.99
CA HIS A 146 1.62 -23.11 6.54
C HIS A 146 2.71 -22.26 5.87
N ASP A 147 3.04 -22.57 4.61
CA ASP A 147 4.02 -21.81 3.82
C ASP A 147 3.45 -20.43 3.42
N THR A 148 3.70 -19.45 4.27
CA THR A 148 3.29 -18.06 4.08
C THR A 148 3.99 -17.39 2.90
N THR A 149 5.17 -17.87 2.49
CA THR A 149 5.89 -17.33 1.32
C THR A 149 5.16 -17.67 0.03
N LYS A 150 4.74 -18.93 -0.12
CA LYS A 150 3.94 -19.37 -1.27
C LYS A 150 2.58 -18.68 -1.31
N LEU A 151 1.93 -18.55 -0.15
CA LEU A 151 0.66 -17.83 -0.03
C LEU A 151 0.79 -16.37 -0.48
N ARG A 152 1.80 -15.65 0.04
CA ARG A 152 1.99 -14.23 -0.29
C ARG A 152 2.24 -14.00 -1.77
N ARG A 153 2.98 -14.89 -2.43
CA ARG A 153 3.19 -14.82 -3.88
C ARG A 153 1.89 -14.93 -4.67
N ARG A 154 0.97 -15.81 -4.26
CA ARG A 154 -0.37 -15.92 -4.88
C ARG A 154 -1.16 -14.64 -4.67
N GLN A 155 -1.23 -14.18 -3.43
CA GLN A 155 -1.97 -12.98 -3.05
C GLN A 155 -1.52 -11.73 -3.83
N LEU A 156 -0.20 -11.55 -4.00
CA LEU A 156 0.35 -10.47 -4.81
C LEU A 156 -0.15 -10.48 -6.27
N GLY A 157 -0.22 -11.66 -6.90
CA GLY A 157 -0.74 -11.78 -8.26
C GLY A 157 -2.23 -11.48 -8.37
N GLU A 158 -3.03 -11.91 -7.39
CA GLU A 158 -4.47 -11.59 -7.33
C GLU A 158 -4.70 -10.08 -7.12
N MET A 159 -3.87 -9.44 -6.28
CA MET A 159 -3.91 -7.99 -6.05
C MET A 159 -3.51 -7.20 -7.31
N GLU A 160 -2.47 -7.62 -8.03
CA GLU A 160 -2.05 -6.98 -9.28
C GLU A 160 -3.19 -7.00 -10.32
N GLU A 161 -3.90 -8.12 -10.45
CA GLU A 161 -5.04 -8.23 -11.35
C GLU A 161 -6.18 -7.28 -10.95
N GLN A 162 -6.51 -7.19 -9.65
CA GLN A 162 -7.55 -6.29 -9.18
C GLN A 162 -7.17 -4.80 -9.31
N MET A 163 -5.91 -4.45 -9.04
CA MET A 163 -5.41 -3.09 -9.22
C MET A 163 -5.53 -2.65 -10.69
N LYS A 164 -5.26 -3.55 -11.64
CA LYS A 164 -5.49 -3.26 -13.06
C LYS A 164 -6.97 -2.97 -13.37
N ARG A 165 -7.89 -3.73 -12.78
CA ARG A 165 -9.34 -3.51 -12.93
C ARG A 165 -9.77 -2.17 -12.33
N GLU A 166 -9.15 -1.74 -11.23
CA GLU A 166 -9.36 -0.39 -10.68
C GLU A 166 -8.91 0.70 -11.64
N GLU A 167 -7.72 0.58 -12.23
CA GLU A 167 -7.20 1.53 -13.21
C GLU A 167 -8.13 1.65 -14.43
N GLU A 168 -8.61 0.51 -14.94
CA GLU A 168 -9.60 0.48 -16.03
C GLU A 168 -10.91 1.16 -15.62
N ALA A 169 -11.41 0.90 -14.41
CA ALA A 169 -12.61 1.54 -13.88
C ALA A 169 -12.44 3.06 -13.68
N ALA A 170 -11.26 3.51 -13.27
CA ALA A 170 -10.92 4.93 -13.13
C ALA A 170 -10.91 5.65 -14.49
N ALA A 171 -10.46 4.98 -15.55
CA ALA A 171 -10.37 5.55 -16.89
C ALA A 171 -11.74 5.71 -17.58
N LEU A 172 -12.73 4.88 -17.23
CA LEU A 172 -14.01 4.81 -17.94
C LEU A 172 -15.09 5.78 -17.44
N GLY A 173 -14.91 6.42 -16.28
CA GLY A 173 -15.91 7.34 -15.69
C GLY A 173 -17.22 6.65 -15.25
N ASP A 174 -18.24 7.44 -14.88
CA ASP A 174 -19.62 6.96 -14.74
C ASP A 174 -20.31 7.06 -16.12
N GLU A 175 -20.96 5.98 -16.54
CA GLU A 175 -21.82 5.95 -17.75
C GLU A 175 -23.10 6.78 -17.57
#